data_AF-A0A9D7TPJ3-F1
#
_entry.id   AF-A0A9D7TPJ3-F1
#
_cell.length_a   1.000
_cell.length_b   1.000
_cell.length_c   1.000
_cell.angle_alpha   90.00
_cell.angle_beta   90.00
_cell.angle_gamma   90.00
#
_symmetry.space_group_name_H-M   'P 1'
#
loop_
_entity.id
_entity.type
_entity.pdbx_description
1 polymer ?
#
loop_
_entity_poly.entity_id
_entity_poly.type
_entity_poly.pdbx_seq_one_letter_code
_entity_poly.pdbx_strand_id
1 'polypeptide(L)'
;MTKETYLSNTVGIVKISDVFETDTLTFIRFGYKRISKAVSDIIKTNEIYLPLASQDDLDNSVSTTEIELYSYVREASKKLWKKPVTNCRTYLDFTTSMDGIDIEMSRFYYNTLLQGSKILNITLKSGRVGLVSNKNGFANLTPSLALLKFSPVHDSRVFPFTPLQSGLDGDALDLWNFKQIDARMGKGVIGIKFTPKNPNDDNLFRGEIWINKTNHEIKT
;
A
#
# COMPACT_ATOMS: atom_id res chain seq x y z
N MET A 1 -7.07 33.66 -16.06
CA MET A 1 -7.07 33.41 -14.60
C MET A 1 -7.62 32.00 -14.40
N THR A 2 -6.91 31.11 -13.72
CA THR A 2 -7.34 29.70 -13.57
C THR A 2 -8.15 29.57 -12.28
N LYS A 3 -9.42 29.12 -12.38
CA LYS A 3 -10.32 28.89 -11.24
C LYS A 3 -10.43 27.39 -11.03
N GLU A 4 -10.01 26.90 -9.87
CA GLU A 4 -10.13 25.49 -9.49
C GLU A 4 -11.40 25.27 -8.66
N THR A 5 -12.09 24.17 -8.91
CA THR A 5 -13.27 23.77 -8.12
C THR A 5 -13.23 22.27 -7.92
N TYR A 6 -13.44 21.83 -6.69
CA TYR A 6 -13.37 20.43 -6.29
C TYR A 6 -14.77 19.85 -6.14
N LEU A 7 -14.97 18.64 -6.65
CA LEU A 7 -16.26 17.95 -6.63
C LEU A 7 -16.16 16.66 -5.82
N SER A 8 -17.07 16.50 -4.85
CA SER A 8 -17.13 15.34 -3.96
C SER A 8 -18.56 14.78 -3.82
N ASN A 9 -19.44 14.98 -4.80
CA ASN A 9 -20.76 14.38 -4.76
C ASN A 9 -20.75 12.99 -5.43
N THR A 10 -21.57 12.08 -4.89
CA THR A 10 -21.72 10.70 -5.38
C THR A 10 -22.55 10.61 -6.66
N VAL A 11 -23.14 11.73 -7.11
CA VAL A 11 -24.12 11.80 -8.20
C VAL A 11 -23.49 12.26 -9.52
N GLY A 12 -22.31 12.88 -9.50
CA GLY A 12 -21.58 13.26 -10.71
C GLY A 12 -22.12 14.49 -11.46
N ILE A 13 -23.00 15.27 -10.84
CA ILE A 13 -23.58 16.49 -11.42
C ILE A 13 -22.90 17.73 -10.84
N VAL A 14 -22.48 18.67 -11.69
CA VAL A 14 -21.92 19.96 -11.27
C VAL A 14 -22.57 21.11 -12.01
N LYS A 15 -22.83 22.21 -11.28
CA LYS A 15 -23.15 23.51 -11.87
C LYS A 15 -21.93 24.41 -11.74
N ILE A 16 -21.36 24.80 -12.88
CA ILE A 16 -20.25 25.75 -12.93
C ILE A 16 -20.84 27.10 -13.33
N SER A 17 -20.57 28.13 -12.52
CA SER A 17 -20.98 29.52 -12.79
C SER A 17 -19.76 30.34 -13.17
N ASP A 18 -19.98 31.46 -13.88
CA ASP A 18 -18.92 32.38 -14.33
C ASP A 18 -17.95 31.77 -15.36
N VAL A 19 -18.48 31.08 -16.37
CA VAL A 19 -17.70 30.56 -17.51
C VAL A 19 -18.22 31.14 -18.82
N PHE A 20 -17.30 31.50 -19.71
CA PHE A 20 -17.59 31.99 -21.05
C PHE A 20 -17.41 30.87 -22.09
N GLU A 21 -18.08 30.96 -23.23
CA GLU A 21 -17.98 29.94 -24.30
C GLU A 21 -16.55 29.75 -24.82
N THR A 22 -15.71 30.78 -24.72
CA THR A 22 -14.30 30.77 -25.09
C THR A 22 -13.40 30.08 -24.07
N ASP A 23 -13.91 29.78 -22.88
CA ASP A 23 -13.12 29.16 -21.83
C ASP A 23 -12.91 27.68 -22.09
N THR A 24 -11.85 27.13 -21.50
CA THR A 24 -11.55 25.69 -21.52
C THR A 24 -11.69 25.12 -20.13
N LEU A 25 -12.54 24.11 -19.98
CA LEU A 25 -12.68 23.35 -18.74
C LEU A 25 -11.78 22.11 -18.80
N THR A 26 -11.03 21.89 -17.72
CA THR A 26 -10.18 20.71 -17.56
C THR A 26 -10.70 19.84 -16.44
N PHE A 27 -10.93 18.57 -16.74
CA PHE A 27 -11.49 17.58 -15.84
C PHE A 27 -10.40 16.60 -15.39
N ILE A 28 -10.32 16.39 -14.07
CA ILE A 28 -9.29 15.54 -13.46
C ILE A 28 -10.00 14.63 -12.44
N ARG A 29 -9.88 13.31 -12.64
CA ARG A 29 -10.38 12.28 -11.72
C ARG A 29 -9.43 11.10 -11.68
N PHE A 30 -9.22 10.51 -10.50
CA PHE A 30 -8.36 9.34 -10.33
C PHE A 30 -8.86 8.13 -11.13
N GLY A 31 -7.96 7.44 -11.83
CA GLY A 31 -8.27 6.30 -12.70
C GLY A 31 -8.74 6.66 -14.12
N TYR A 32 -8.83 7.96 -14.43
CA TYR A 32 -9.33 8.45 -15.71
C TYR A 32 -8.35 9.40 -16.39
N LYS A 33 -8.40 9.45 -17.72
CA LYS A 33 -7.59 10.37 -18.52
C LYS A 33 -8.00 11.81 -18.25
N ARG A 34 -7.02 12.72 -18.14
CA ARG A 34 -7.28 14.17 -18.11
C ARG A 34 -7.86 14.58 -19.46
N ILE A 35 -8.99 15.29 -19.43
CA ILE A 35 -9.61 15.87 -20.62
C ILE A 35 -9.75 17.38 -20.43
N SER A 36 -9.43 18.13 -21.48
CA SER A 36 -9.73 19.56 -21.60
C SER A 36 -10.69 19.75 -22.77
N LYS A 37 -11.79 20.48 -22.55
CA LYS A 37 -12.79 20.80 -23.58
C LYS A 37 -13.20 22.26 -23.50
N ALA A 38 -13.45 22.88 -24.65
CA ALA A 38 -14.03 24.21 -24.72
C ALA A 38 -15.45 24.20 -24.16
N VAL A 39 -15.84 25.26 -23.45
CA VAL A 39 -17.19 25.41 -22.88
C VAL A 39 -18.25 25.36 -23.98
N SER A 40 -17.96 25.93 -25.16
CA SER A 40 -18.82 25.87 -26.34
C SER A 40 -19.21 24.44 -26.78
N ASP A 41 -18.33 23.46 -26.55
CA ASP A 41 -18.59 22.06 -26.91
C ASP A 41 -19.32 21.31 -25.81
N ILE A 42 -19.15 21.73 -24.56
CA ILE A 42 -19.79 21.12 -23.39
C ILE A 42 -21.25 21.55 -23.30
N ILE A 43 -21.57 22.81 -23.60
CA ILE A 43 -22.96 23.31 -23.59
C ILE A 43 -23.86 22.52 -24.56
N LYS A 44 -23.30 22.01 -25.66
CA LYS A 44 -24.04 21.21 -26.65
C LYS A 44 -24.44 19.83 -26.13
N THR A 45 -23.61 19.22 -25.29
CA THR A 45 -23.82 17.84 -24.81
C THR A 45 -24.29 17.76 -23.37
N ASN A 46 -24.00 18.78 -22.55
CA ASN A 46 -24.20 18.83 -21.08
C ASN A 46 -23.61 17.64 -20.29
N GLU A 47 -22.84 16.78 -20.95
CA GLU A 47 -22.27 15.56 -20.40
C GLU A 47 -20.84 15.37 -20.88
N ILE A 48 -20.00 14.83 -20.01
CA ILE A 48 -18.59 14.53 -20.28
C ILE A 48 -18.25 13.15 -19.73
N TYR A 49 -17.82 12.27 -20.61
CA TYR A 49 -17.29 10.97 -20.25
C TYR A 49 -15.78 11.05 -20.15
N LEU A 50 -15.25 10.63 -19.01
CA LEU A 50 -13.82 10.44 -18.83
C LEU A 50 -13.48 8.99 -19.19
N PRO A 51 -12.61 8.74 -20.18
CA PRO A 51 -12.14 7.39 -20.45
C PRO A 51 -11.20 6.96 -19.33
N LEU A 52 -11.20 5.67 -19.01
CA LEU A 52 -10.21 5.10 -18.10
C LEU A 52 -8.81 5.38 -18.64
N ALA A 53 -7.90 5.77 -17.76
CA ALA A 53 -6.51 5.91 -18.16
C ALA A 53 -5.95 4.52 -18.48
N SER A 54 -5.35 4.35 -19.67
CA SER A 54 -4.50 3.19 -19.92
C SER A 54 -3.23 3.32 -19.09
N GLN A 55 -2.57 2.19 -18.84
CA GLN A 55 -1.30 2.16 -18.12
C GLN A 55 -0.23 3.04 -18.81
N ASP A 56 -0.28 3.12 -20.15
CA ASP A 56 0.64 3.93 -20.97
C ASP A 56 0.35 5.45 -20.94
N ASP A 57 -0.91 5.88 -20.74
CA ASP A 57 -1.29 7.31 -20.72
C ASP A 57 -0.85 8.02 -19.42
N LEU A 58 -0.47 7.26 -18.39
CA LEU A 58 -0.01 7.76 -17.08
C LEU A 58 1.52 7.87 -17.01
N ASP A 59 2.23 7.38 -18.02
CA ASP A 59 3.69 7.13 -18.02
C ASP A 59 4.56 8.29 -18.53
N ASN A 60 4.04 9.53 -18.53
CA ASN A 60 4.86 10.73 -18.80
C ASN A 60 5.79 11.12 -17.64
N SER A 61 6.14 10.21 -16.74
CA SER A 61 7.12 10.46 -15.69
C SER A 61 8.33 9.55 -15.87
N VAL A 62 9.44 10.15 -16.33
CA VAL A 62 10.84 9.72 -16.15
C VAL A 62 11.01 8.22 -15.89
N SER A 63 11.42 7.48 -16.92
CA SER A 63 11.89 6.09 -16.80
C SER A 63 12.87 5.98 -15.63
N THR A 64 12.37 5.55 -14.48
CA THR A 64 13.17 5.38 -13.28
C THR A 64 13.83 4.03 -13.42
N THR A 65 15.16 4.02 -13.45
CA THR A 65 15.92 2.79 -13.62
C THR A 65 15.72 1.86 -12.43
N GLU A 66 15.93 0.56 -12.63
CA GLU A 66 15.85 -0.44 -11.57
C GLU A 66 16.78 -0.12 -10.38
N ILE A 67 17.96 0.43 -10.67
CA ILE A 67 18.95 0.87 -9.67
C ILE A 67 18.38 2.02 -8.83
N GLU A 68 17.73 3.00 -9.45
CA GLU A 68 17.07 4.10 -8.75
C GLU A 68 15.89 3.61 -7.91
N LEU A 69 15.07 2.69 -8.42
CA LEU A 69 13.99 2.07 -7.65
C LEU A 69 14.53 1.35 -6.41
N TYR A 70 15.58 0.56 -6.57
CA TYR A 70 16.23 -0.09 -5.45
C TYR A 70 16.80 0.91 -4.44
N SER A 71 17.32 2.06 -4.88
CA SER A 71 17.82 3.09 -3.96
C SER A 71 16.74 3.59 -2.99
N TYR A 72 15.49 3.75 -3.45
CA TYR A 72 14.36 4.08 -2.57
C TYR A 72 14.09 3.00 -1.53
N VAL A 73 14.09 1.73 -1.96
CA VAL A 73 13.88 0.56 -1.07
C VAL A 73 14.98 0.49 0.00
N ARG A 74 16.24 0.70 -0.40
CA ARG A 74 17.40 0.68 0.50
C ARG A 74 17.33 1.77 1.56
N GLU A 75 17.01 3.00 1.16
CA GLU A 75 16.90 4.11 2.12
C GLU A 75 15.69 3.95 3.04
N ALA A 76 14.57 3.43 2.53
CA ALA A 76 13.42 3.07 3.35
C ALA A 76 13.75 2.00 4.40
N SER A 77 14.50 0.96 4.01
CA SER A 77 15.00 -0.06 4.93
C SER A 77 15.84 0.53 6.06
N LYS A 78 16.85 1.35 5.73
CA LYS A 78 17.71 2.01 6.73
C LYS A 78 16.90 2.86 7.70
N LYS A 79 15.90 3.60 7.22
CA LYS A 79 15.03 4.41 8.07
C LYS A 79 14.18 3.56 8.99
N LEU A 80 13.59 2.49 8.46
CA LEU A 80 12.74 1.58 9.22
C LEU A 80 13.52 0.91 10.35
N TRP A 81 14.76 0.47 10.08
CA TRP A 81 15.65 -0.12 11.07
C TRP A 81 16.03 0.85 12.20
N LYS A 82 16.22 2.14 11.86
CA LYS A 82 16.62 3.19 12.80
C LYS A 82 15.45 3.84 13.53
N LYS A 83 14.21 3.44 13.29
CA LYS A 83 13.05 4.00 14.02
C LYS A 83 13.23 3.74 15.53
N PRO A 84 12.89 4.72 16.39
CA PRO A 84 12.97 4.54 17.83
C PRO A 84 11.99 3.46 18.29
N VAL A 85 12.29 2.87 19.44
CA VAL A 85 11.36 1.96 20.10
C VAL A 85 10.18 2.76 20.63
N THR A 86 8.96 2.30 20.36
CA THR A 86 7.73 2.95 20.79
C THR A 86 6.77 1.97 21.42
N ASN A 87 6.02 2.43 22.42
CA ASN A 87 4.90 1.68 22.99
C ASN A 87 3.62 2.10 22.29
N CYS A 88 2.85 1.12 21.82
CA CYS A 88 1.55 1.37 21.21
C CYS A 88 0.50 0.37 21.69
N ARG A 89 -0.75 0.70 21.42
CA ARG A 89 -1.90 -0.18 21.56
C ARG A 89 -2.10 -0.93 20.26
N THR A 90 -2.27 -2.25 20.32
CA THR A 90 -2.45 -3.09 19.13
C THR A 90 -3.71 -3.92 19.29
N TYR A 91 -4.49 -3.98 18.21
CA TYR A 91 -5.69 -4.79 18.10
C TYR A 91 -5.42 -5.87 17.05
N LEU A 92 -5.69 -7.12 17.41
CA LEU A 92 -5.56 -8.26 16.52
C LEU A 92 -6.89 -8.99 16.48
N ASP A 93 -7.51 -9.00 15.30
CA ASP A 93 -8.73 -9.73 15.03
C ASP A 93 -8.45 -10.75 13.93
N PHE A 94 -8.81 -12.00 14.15
CA PHE A 94 -8.80 -13.02 13.10
C PHE A 94 -9.99 -13.96 13.22
N THR A 95 -10.39 -14.49 12.07
CA THR A 95 -11.46 -15.47 11.93
C THR A 95 -10.91 -16.64 11.15
N THR A 96 -11.16 -17.87 11.62
CA THR A 96 -10.89 -19.08 10.84
C THR A 96 -12.21 -19.69 10.41
N SER A 97 -12.26 -20.15 9.16
CA SER A 97 -13.44 -20.76 8.56
C SER A 97 -13.13 -22.10 7.93
N MET A 98 -14.11 -23.00 7.97
CA MET A 98 -14.08 -24.31 7.32
C MET A 98 -15.38 -24.44 6.52
N ASP A 99 -15.26 -24.77 5.23
CA ASP A 99 -16.40 -24.93 4.30
C ASP A 99 -17.38 -23.73 4.30
N GLY A 100 -16.84 -22.52 4.45
CA GLY A 100 -17.63 -21.27 4.46
C GLY A 100 -18.30 -20.94 5.79
N ILE A 101 -18.05 -21.72 6.84
CA ILE A 101 -18.56 -21.49 8.20
C ILE A 101 -17.42 -20.99 9.07
N ASP A 102 -17.60 -19.85 9.72
CA ASP A 102 -16.65 -19.33 10.72
C ASP A 102 -16.66 -20.25 11.95
N ILE A 103 -15.53 -20.90 12.23
CA ILE A 103 -15.37 -21.87 13.32
C ILE A 103 -14.67 -21.27 14.55
N GLU A 104 -13.84 -20.25 14.35
CA GLU A 104 -13.18 -19.49 15.41
C GLU A 104 -13.18 -18.00 15.06
N MET A 105 -13.50 -17.16 16.05
CA MET A 105 -13.28 -15.73 15.99
C MET A 105 -12.51 -15.29 17.22
N SER A 106 -11.34 -14.69 17.00
CA SER A 106 -10.45 -14.24 18.06
C SER A 106 -10.23 -12.74 17.93
N ARG A 107 -10.40 -12.02 19.05
CA ARG A 107 -10.13 -10.58 19.16
C ARG A 107 -9.27 -10.32 20.37
N PHE A 108 -8.09 -9.76 20.15
CA PHE A 108 -7.10 -9.52 21.18
C PHE A 108 -6.65 -8.07 21.18
N TYR A 109 -6.45 -7.55 22.39
CA TYR A 109 -5.92 -6.23 22.65
C TYR A 109 -4.60 -6.36 23.40
N TYR A 110 -3.54 -5.79 22.85
CA TYR A 110 -2.19 -5.85 23.37
C TYR A 110 -1.63 -4.45 23.63
N ASN A 111 -0.76 -4.37 24.63
CA ASN A 111 0.30 -3.36 24.62
C ASN A 111 1.49 -3.93 23.84
N THR A 112 2.02 -3.16 22.90
CA THR A 112 3.07 -3.63 21.98
C THR A 112 4.24 -2.68 22.02
N LEU A 113 5.45 -3.25 22.12
CA LEU A 113 6.71 -2.56 21.94
C LEU A 113 7.16 -2.76 20.49
N LEU A 114 7.22 -1.67 19.72
CA LEU A 114 7.56 -1.68 18.30
C LEU A 114 8.88 -0.97 18.05
N GLN A 115 9.65 -1.48 17.08
CA GLN A 115 10.76 -0.76 16.46
C GLN A 115 10.55 -0.76 14.94
N GLY A 116 10.10 0.38 14.39
CA GLY A 116 9.73 0.44 12.98
C GLY A 116 8.62 -0.58 12.66
N SER A 117 8.93 -1.56 11.82
CA SER A 117 8.02 -2.65 11.45
C SER A 117 8.16 -3.92 12.30
N LYS A 118 9.11 -3.96 13.25
CA LYS A 118 9.36 -5.14 14.07
C LYS A 118 8.60 -5.06 15.38
N ILE A 119 7.88 -6.12 15.71
CA ILE A 119 7.33 -6.32 17.06
C ILE A 119 8.44 -6.87 17.95
N LEU A 120 8.83 -6.11 18.98
CA LEU A 120 9.82 -6.53 19.96
C LEU A 120 9.19 -7.31 21.11
N ASN A 121 8.00 -6.88 21.54
CA ASN A 121 7.27 -7.49 22.64
C ASN A 121 5.78 -7.19 22.50
N ILE A 122 4.92 -8.14 22.90
CA ILE A 122 3.49 -7.91 23.11
C ILE A 122 3.09 -8.39 24.50
N THR A 123 2.25 -7.61 25.16
CA THR A 123 1.64 -7.95 26.44
C THR A 123 0.13 -7.94 26.28
N LEU A 124 -0.50 -9.10 26.41
CA LEU A 124 -1.95 -9.23 26.31
C LEU A 124 -2.62 -8.42 27.44
N LYS A 125 -3.55 -7.56 27.06
CA LYS A 125 -4.36 -6.77 27.99
C LYS A 125 -5.75 -7.36 28.16
N SER A 126 -6.39 -7.73 27.06
CA SER A 126 -7.70 -8.40 27.07
C SER A 126 -7.91 -9.14 25.76
N GLY A 127 -8.75 -10.17 25.77
CA GLY A 127 -9.13 -10.87 24.55
C GLY A 127 -10.45 -11.60 24.69
N ARG A 128 -11.05 -11.94 23.56
CA ARG A 128 -12.23 -12.80 23.45
C ARG A 128 -11.99 -13.79 22.33
N VAL A 129 -12.34 -15.05 22.60
CA VAL A 129 -12.37 -16.11 21.61
C VAL A 129 -13.78 -16.64 21.57
N GLY A 130 -14.42 -16.55 20.40
CA GLY A 130 -15.67 -17.22 20.08
C GLY A 130 -15.34 -18.49 19.31
N LEU A 131 -15.89 -19.62 19.76
CA LEU A 131 -15.74 -20.91 19.10
C LEU A 131 -17.12 -21.46 18.78
N VAL A 132 -17.29 -22.02 17.58
CA VAL A 132 -18.45 -22.87 17.31
C VAL A 132 -18.30 -24.14 18.14
N SER A 133 -19.37 -24.50 18.88
CA SER A 133 -19.35 -25.64 19.79
C SER A 133 -19.12 -26.94 19.04
N ASN A 134 -17.87 -27.41 19.02
CA ASN A 134 -17.54 -28.81 18.92
C ASN A 134 -17.00 -29.25 20.29
N LYS A 135 -17.08 -30.54 20.61
CA LYS A 135 -16.87 -31.06 21.97
C LYS A 135 -15.48 -30.75 22.59
N ASN A 136 -14.51 -30.27 21.80
CA ASN A 136 -13.18 -29.88 22.24
C ASN A 136 -12.78 -28.52 21.65
N GLY A 137 -13.12 -27.43 22.33
CA GLY A 137 -12.74 -26.09 21.88
C GLY A 137 -11.23 -25.86 21.99
N PHE A 138 -10.59 -25.48 20.88
CA PHE A 138 -9.20 -25.03 20.84
C PHE A 138 -9.14 -23.63 20.21
N ALA A 139 -8.35 -22.74 20.82
CA ALA A 139 -8.06 -21.42 20.26
C ALA A 139 -6.72 -21.45 19.51
N ASN A 140 -6.70 -20.96 18.28
CA ASN A 140 -5.49 -20.96 17.45
C ASN A 140 -4.65 -19.71 17.71
N LEU A 141 -3.56 -19.85 18.48
CA LEU A 141 -2.63 -18.74 18.74
C LEU A 141 -1.53 -18.58 17.68
N THR A 142 -1.51 -19.45 16.67
CA THR A 142 -0.49 -19.44 15.60
C THR A 142 -0.41 -18.12 14.85
N PRO A 143 -1.52 -17.42 14.51
CA PRO A 143 -1.45 -16.12 13.84
C PRO A 143 -0.67 -15.07 14.63
N SER A 144 -0.90 -14.99 15.94
CA SER A 144 -0.18 -14.05 16.82
C SER A 144 1.32 -14.36 16.85
N LEU A 145 1.69 -15.64 16.88
CA LEU A 145 3.10 -16.08 16.83
C LEU A 145 3.76 -15.78 15.48
N ALA A 146 3.04 -15.97 14.37
CA ALA A 146 3.52 -15.64 13.04
C ALA A 146 3.81 -14.13 12.92
N LEU A 147 2.88 -13.28 13.39
CA LEU A 147 3.05 -11.83 13.41
C LEU A 147 4.23 -11.38 14.28
N LEU A 148 4.46 -12.04 15.42
CA LEU A 148 5.61 -11.76 16.29
C LEU A 148 6.96 -12.06 15.63
N LYS A 149 7.01 -13.12 14.83
CA LYS A 149 8.24 -13.56 14.18
C LYS A 149 8.51 -12.82 12.87
N PHE A 150 7.47 -12.26 12.26
CA PHE A 150 7.60 -11.56 11.00
C PHE A 150 8.29 -10.20 11.18
N SER A 151 9.24 -9.92 10.29
CA SER A 151 9.85 -8.62 10.19
C SER A 151 10.31 -8.37 8.75
N PRO A 152 9.79 -7.32 8.07
CA PRO A 152 10.20 -7.00 6.71
C PRO A 152 11.69 -6.68 6.56
N VAL A 153 12.31 -6.14 7.60
CA VAL A 153 13.68 -5.59 7.58
C VAL A 153 14.69 -6.49 8.28
N HIS A 154 14.25 -7.31 9.23
CA HIS A 154 15.13 -8.17 10.02
C HIS A 154 15.01 -9.60 9.52
N ASP A 155 16.14 -10.29 9.38
CA ASP A 155 16.14 -11.71 9.01
C ASP A 155 15.31 -12.54 10.00
N SER A 156 14.57 -13.49 9.45
CA SER A 156 13.79 -14.48 10.16
C SER A 156 14.00 -15.81 9.44
N ARG A 157 14.50 -16.81 10.16
CA ARG A 157 14.68 -18.18 9.64
C ARG A 157 13.38 -18.87 9.20
N VAL A 158 12.23 -18.26 9.44
CA VAL A 158 10.90 -18.84 9.20
C VAL A 158 10.09 -18.10 8.13
N PHE A 159 10.59 -16.98 7.59
CA PHE A 159 9.90 -16.20 6.57
C PHE A 159 10.82 -15.97 5.37
N PRO A 160 10.27 -15.89 4.14
CA PRO A 160 11.06 -15.56 2.97
C PRO A 160 11.75 -14.19 3.11
N PHE A 161 12.93 -14.07 2.51
CA PHE A 161 13.70 -12.84 2.44
C PHE A 161 12.97 -11.77 1.63
N THR A 162 13.13 -10.51 2.03
CA THR A 162 12.59 -9.36 1.31
C THR A 162 13.71 -8.42 0.86
N PRO A 163 13.48 -7.60 -0.17
CA PRO A 163 14.43 -6.57 -0.58
C PRO A 163 14.78 -5.54 0.52
N LEU A 164 13.94 -5.41 1.55
CA LEU A 164 14.21 -4.52 2.67
C LEU A 164 15.27 -5.09 3.62
N GLN A 165 15.50 -6.41 3.65
CA GLN A 165 16.59 -7.02 4.43
C GLN A 165 17.94 -6.85 3.73
N SER A 166 17.97 -6.87 2.39
CA SER A 166 19.20 -6.76 1.58
C SER A 166 19.85 -5.35 1.59
N GLY A 167 19.18 -4.34 2.16
CA GLY A 167 19.69 -2.97 2.24
C GLY A 167 20.96 -2.80 3.09
N LEU A 168 21.34 -3.83 3.87
CA LEU A 168 22.59 -3.88 4.63
C LEU A 168 23.78 -4.40 3.82
N ASP A 169 23.58 -5.38 2.92
CA ASP A 169 24.69 -6.11 2.28
C ASP A 169 24.77 -5.98 0.74
N GLY A 170 23.79 -5.35 0.07
CA GLY A 170 23.93 -4.92 -1.34
C GLY A 170 23.40 -5.87 -2.42
N ASP A 171 23.06 -7.11 -2.08
CA ASP A 171 22.74 -8.20 -3.03
C ASP A 171 21.32 -8.17 -3.65
N ALA A 172 20.53 -7.13 -3.37
CA ALA A 172 19.11 -7.12 -3.76
C ALA A 172 18.90 -7.13 -5.28
N LEU A 173 19.79 -6.44 -6.01
CA LEU A 173 19.71 -6.35 -7.47
C LEU A 173 20.05 -7.67 -8.16
N ASP A 174 20.68 -8.63 -7.47
CA ASP A 174 20.95 -9.96 -8.02
C ASP A 174 19.76 -10.91 -7.82
N LEU A 175 18.99 -10.69 -6.76
CA LEU A 175 17.90 -11.58 -6.33
C LEU A 175 16.51 -11.12 -6.79
N TRP A 176 16.28 -9.81 -6.95
CA TRP A 176 14.98 -9.25 -7.33
C TRP A 176 15.06 -8.39 -8.58
N ASN A 177 13.95 -8.37 -9.31
CA ASN A 177 13.64 -7.33 -10.29
C ASN A 177 12.75 -6.26 -9.66
N PHE A 178 12.99 -4.98 -9.96
CA PHE A 178 12.18 -3.85 -9.49
C PHE A 178 11.50 -3.14 -10.65
N LYS A 179 10.19 -2.90 -10.51
CA LYS A 179 9.40 -2.16 -11.48
C LYS A 179 8.60 -1.07 -10.78
N GLN A 180 8.58 0.13 -11.37
CA GLN A 180 7.68 1.16 -10.91
C GLN A 180 6.24 0.72 -11.19
N ILE A 181 5.36 0.98 -10.22
CA ILE A 181 3.91 0.81 -10.35
C ILE A 181 3.21 2.10 -9.93
N ASP A 182 1.92 2.20 -10.23
CA ASP A 182 1.12 3.38 -9.94
C ASP A 182 1.30 3.89 -8.51
N ALA A 183 1.52 5.20 -8.38
CA ALA A 183 1.49 5.90 -7.11
C ALA A 183 0.04 6.03 -6.64
N ARG A 184 -0.53 4.91 -6.16
CA ARG A 184 -1.90 4.83 -5.59
C ARG A 184 -2.14 5.84 -4.46
N MET A 185 -1.08 6.37 -3.85
CA MET A 185 -1.11 7.28 -2.70
C MET A 185 -0.85 8.76 -3.03
N GLY A 186 -0.91 9.15 -4.30
CA GLY A 186 -0.87 10.56 -4.72
C GLY A 186 0.53 11.12 -5.02
N LYS A 187 0.60 12.43 -5.25
CA LYS A 187 1.83 13.13 -5.65
C LYS A 187 2.89 13.03 -4.54
N GLY A 188 4.09 12.59 -4.89
CA GLY A 188 5.22 12.47 -3.95
C GLY A 188 5.45 11.06 -3.37
N VAL A 189 4.66 10.08 -3.79
CA VAL A 189 4.88 8.66 -3.47
C VAL A 189 5.34 7.92 -4.73
N ILE A 190 6.26 6.97 -4.59
CA ILE A 190 6.64 6.01 -5.62
C ILE A 190 6.12 4.63 -5.21
N GLY A 191 5.39 3.98 -6.11
CA GLY A 191 5.03 2.58 -5.97
C GLY A 191 6.09 1.71 -6.64
N ILE A 192 6.57 0.68 -5.95
CA ILE A 192 7.60 -0.22 -6.44
C ILE A 192 7.13 -1.66 -6.26
N LYS A 193 7.06 -2.41 -7.35
CA LYS A 193 6.86 -3.85 -7.33
C LYS A 193 8.21 -4.54 -7.40
N PHE A 194 8.40 -5.53 -6.52
CA PHE A 194 9.59 -6.38 -6.51
C PHE A 194 9.20 -7.85 -6.71
N THR A 195 9.92 -8.52 -7.59
CA THR A 195 9.69 -9.94 -7.93
C THR A 195 11.02 -10.69 -7.96
N PRO A 196 11.12 -11.87 -7.34
CA PRO A 196 12.31 -12.72 -7.43
C PRO A 196 12.72 -12.95 -8.88
N LYS A 197 14.02 -12.93 -9.19
CA LYS A 197 14.53 -13.26 -10.53
C LYS A 197 14.31 -14.74 -10.84
N ASN A 198 14.49 -15.61 -9.85
CA ASN A 198 14.07 -17.00 -9.91
C ASN A 198 12.63 -17.13 -9.36
N PRO A 199 11.61 -17.34 -10.21
CA PRO A 199 10.21 -17.39 -9.77
C PRO A 199 9.88 -18.61 -8.89
N ASN A 200 10.76 -19.63 -8.88
CA ASN A 200 10.63 -20.87 -8.12
C ASN A 200 11.37 -20.84 -6.79
N ASP A 201 11.98 -19.71 -6.41
CA ASP A 201 12.65 -19.58 -5.12
C ASP A 201 11.64 -19.17 -4.03
N ASP A 202 11.16 -20.16 -3.28
CA ASP A 202 10.23 -19.96 -2.17
C ASP A 202 10.85 -19.20 -0.97
N ASN A 203 12.17 -19.00 -0.98
CA ASN A 203 12.85 -18.21 0.05
C ASN A 203 12.84 -16.71 -0.25
N LEU A 204 12.29 -16.26 -1.37
CA LEU A 204 12.25 -14.84 -1.74
C LEU A 204 10.81 -14.32 -1.84
N PHE A 205 10.53 -13.24 -1.11
CA PHE A 205 9.23 -12.57 -1.11
C PHE A 205 9.02 -11.79 -2.41
N ARG A 206 7.78 -11.80 -2.91
CA ARG A 206 7.30 -10.94 -4.00
C ARG A 206 6.27 -9.97 -3.45
N GLY A 207 6.27 -8.73 -3.90
CA GLY A 207 5.36 -7.75 -3.33
C GLY A 207 5.44 -6.37 -3.94
N GLU A 208 4.72 -5.45 -3.31
CA GLU A 208 4.58 -4.05 -3.69
C GLU A 208 4.86 -3.18 -2.45
N ILE A 209 5.56 -2.06 -2.64
CA ILE A 209 5.88 -1.12 -1.58
C ILE A 209 5.66 0.31 -2.07
N TRP A 210 5.08 1.15 -1.22
CA TRP A 210 4.88 2.57 -1.50
C TRP A 210 5.79 3.40 -0.61
N ILE A 211 6.64 4.23 -1.22
CA ILE A 211 7.68 5.00 -0.53
C ILE A 211 7.50 6.47 -0.87
N ASN A 212 7.57 7.35 0.14
CA ASN A 212 7.61 8.79 -0.11
C ASN A 212 8.95 9.17 -0.77
N LYS A 213 8.90 9.84 -1.92
CA LYS A 213 10.08 10.18 -2.74
C LYS A 213 11.08 11.10 -2.02
N THR A 214 10.62 11.92 -1.07
CA THR A 214 11.47 12.90 -0.39
C THR A 214 12.03 12.34 0.90
N ASN A 215 11.16 11.83 1.77
CA ASN A 215 11.55 11.41 3.11
C ASN A 215 11.76 9.89 3.22
N HIS A 216 11.60 9.13 2.13
CA HIS A 216 11.87 7.68 2.09
C HIS A 216 11.08 6.88 3.14
N GLU A 217 9.98 7.42 3.67
CA GLU A 217 9.12 6.67 4.56
C GLU A 217 8.19 5.76 3.76
N ILE A 218 8.06 4.52 4.22
CA ILE A 218 7.06 3.58 3.72
C ILE A 218 5.68 4.11 4.09
N LYS A 219 4.77 4.12 3.12
CA LYS A 219 3.37 4.49 3.30
C LYS A 219 2.51 3.22 3.33
N THR A 220 1.59 3.19 4.29
CA THR A 220 0.61 2.14 4.55
C THR A 220 -0.78 2.65 4.23
#